data_AF-A0A938YFH1-F1
#
_entry.id   AF-A0A938YFH1-F1
#
_cell.length_a   1.000
_cell.length_b   1.000
_cell.length_c   1.000
_cell.angle_alpha   90.00
_cell.angle_beta   90.00
_cell.angle_gamma   90.00
#
_symmetry.space_group_name_H-M   'P 1'
#
loop_
_entity.id
_entity.type
_entity.pdbx_description
1 polymer ?
#
loop_
_entity_poly.entity_id
_entity_poly.type
_entity_poly.pdbx_seq_one_letter_code
_entity_poly.pdbx_strand_id
1 'polypeptide(L)'
;MAEPLSPSSGPPEGPDLEEIRKILDVVEHRDPETAGPERLDADHGVLLTVQAELAEAVARLREVDPDAGRPAEEQRLLLDRVENAIAENRSARARPA
;
A
#
# COMPACT_ATOMS: atom_id res chain seq x y z
N MET A 1 30.03 34.31 -8.32
CA MET A 1 29.91 33.19 -9.28
C MET A 1 28.81 32.30 -8.73
N ALA A 2 27.72 32.13 -9.46
CA ALA A 2 26.59 31.30 -9.02
C ALA A 2 26.86 29.86 -9.50
N GLU A 3 26.95 28.92 -8.56
CA GLU A 3 26.99 27.50 -8.88
C GLU A 3 25.60 27.06 -9.38
N PRO A 4 25.51 26.27 -10.45
CA PRO A 4 24.24 25.71 -10.89
C PRO A 4 23.80 24.62 -9.90
N LEU A 5 22.61 24.80 -9.33
CA LEU A 5 21.91 23.76 -8.60
C LEU A 5 21.67 22.60 -9.58
N SER A 6 22.40 21.50 -9.39
CA SER A 6 22.07 20.23 -10.04
C SER A 6 20.60 19.91 -9.74
N PRO A 7 19.74 19.65 -10.75
CA PRO A 7 18.51 18.94 -10.49
C PRO A 7 18.95 17.53 -10.08
N SER A 8 19.04 17.26 -8.78
CA SER A 8 18.97 15.90 -8.29
C SER A 8 17.59 15.40 -8.68
N SER A 9 17.51 14.76 -9.84
CA SER A 9 16.55 13.71 -10.09
C SER A 9 16.66 12.78 -8.89
N GLY A 10 15.71 12.89 -7.96
CA GLY A 10 15.57 11.92 -6.88
C GLY A 10 15.46 10.52 -7.48
N PRO A 11 15.82 9.46 -6.72
CA PRO A 11 15.52 8.11 -7.16
C PRO A 11 14.03 8.03 -7.54
N PRO A 12 13.61 7.14 -8.46
CA PRO A 12 12.19 6.95 -8.72
C PRO A 12 11.51 6.75 -7.37
N GLU A 13 10.70 7.72 -6.95
CA GLU A 13 10.03 7.71 -5.66
C GLU A 13 9.01 6.58 -5.76
N GLY A 14 9.47 5.37 -5.43
CA GLY A 14 8.59 4.24 -5.19
C GLY A 14 7.63 4.59 -4.07
N PRO A 15 6.53 3.84 -3.92
CA PRO A 15 5.53 4.16 -2.92
C PRO A 15 6.16 4.20 -1.52
N ASP A 16 5.75 5.18 -0.73
CA ASP A 16 6.24 5.33 0.64
C ASP A 16 5.71 4.16 1.50
N LEU A 17 6.59 3.20 1.75
CA LEU A 17 6.25 1.99 2.49
C LEU A 17 5.88 2.29 3.95
N GLU A 18 6.38 3.38 4.52
CA GLU A 18 6.02 3.80 5.87
C GLU A 18 4.62 4.39 5.91
N GLU A 19 4.26 5.20 4.92
CA GLU A 19 2.90 5.74 4.75
C GLU A 19 1.90 4.62 4.52
N ILE A 20 2.21 3.67 3.63
CA ILE A 20 1.33 2.51 3.39
C ILE A 20 1.11 1.70 4.67
N ARG A 21 2.16 1.46 5.45
CA ARG A 21 2.03 0.76 6.74
C ARG A 21 1.10 1.51 7.70
N LYS A 22 1.18 2.85 7.75
CA LYS A 22 0.28 3.68 8.57
C LYS A 22 -1.17 3.59 8.09
N ILE A 23 -1.40 3.64 6.78
CA ILE A 23 -2.74 3.49 6.19
C ILE A 23 -3.31 2.11 6.55
N LEU A 24 -2.55 1.04 6.35
CA LEU A 24 -2.96 -0.32 6.71
C LEU A 24 -3.31 -0.44 8.18
N ASP A 25 -2.48 0.10 9.07
CA ASP A 25 -2.73 0.04 10.51
C ASP A 25 -4.06 0.71 10.90
N VAL A 26 -4.37 1.86 10.29
CA VAL A 26 -5.63 2.60 10.50
C VAL A 26 -6.84 1.83 9.97
N VAL A 27 -6.70 1.12 8.85
CA VAL A 27 -7.80 0.36 8.24
C VAL A 27 -8.03 -0.96 8.98
N GLU A 28 -6.97 -1.66 9.39
CA GLU A 28 -7.06 -2.94 10.11
C GLU A 28 -7.57 -2.80 11.54
N HIS A 29 -7.18 -1.73 12.25
CA HIS A 29 -7.70 -1.47 13.61
C HIS A 29 -9.10 -0.86 13.60
N ARG A 30 -9.69 -0.63 12.43
CA ARG A 30 -11.02 -0.07 12.32
C ARG A 30 -12.05 -1.13 12.64
N ASP A 31 -12.86 -0.85 13.65
CA ASP A 31 -13.98 -1.71 14.00
C ASP A 31 -15.06 -1.66 12.89
N PRO A 32 -15.34 -2.79 12.23
CA PRO A 32 -16.28 -2.84 11.12
C PRO A 32 -17.75 -2.76 11.56
N GLU A 33 -18.06 -2.98 12.84
CA GLU A 33 -19.42 -2.88 13.39
C GLU A 33 -19.81 -1.41 13.64
N THR A 34 -18.83 -0.57 13.93
CA THR A 34 -19.01 0.88 14.10
C THR A 34 -18.76 1.68 12.83
N ALA A 35 -17.99 1.14 11.88
CA ALA A 35 -17.77 1.76 10.58
C ALA A 35 -19.01 1.56 9.69
N GLY A 36 -19.71 2.65 9.38
CA GLY A 36 -20.80 2.62 8.41
C GLY A 36 -20.32 2.17 7.01
N PRO A 37 -21.24 1.72 6.14
CA PRO A 37 -20.90 1.17 4.82
C PRO A 37 -20.11 2.15 3.93
N GLU A 38 -20.43 3.45 3.99
CA GLU A 38 -19.71 4.50 3.25
C GLU A 38 -18.22 4.55 3.65
N ARG A 39 -17.92 4.30 4.92
CA ARG A 39 -16.55 4.30 5.41
C ARG A 39 -15.81 3.05 4.96
N LEU A 40 -16.46 1.89 5.04
CA LEU A 40 -15.89 0.64 4.53
C LEU A 40 -15.61 0.73 3.02
N ASP A 41 -16.49 1.35 2.24
CA ASP A 41 -16.29 1.63 0.81
C ASP A 41 -15.10 2.56 0.56
N ALA A 42 -14.96 3.63 1.36
CA ALA A 42 -13.82 4.54 1.28
C ALA A 42 -12.49 3.83 1.60
N ASP A 43 -12.46 3.05 2.69
CA ASP A 43 -11.28 2.29 3.08
C ASP A 43 -10.94 1.23 2.01
N HIS A 44 -11.94 0.60 1.38
CA HIS A 44 -11.74 -0.31 0.25
C HIS A 44 -11.07 0.38 -0.95
N GLY A 45 -11.52 1.59 -1.31
CA GLY A 45 -10.92 2.36 -2.40
C GLY A 45 -9.46 2.74 -2.13
N VAL A 46 -9.15 3.10 -0.89
CA VAL A 46 -7.77 3.38 -0.45
C VAL A 46 -6.92 2.12 -0.55
N LEU A 47 -7.40 0.98 -0.03
CA LEU A 47 -6.67 -0.28 -0.09
C LEU A 47 -6.39 -0.73 -1.53
N LEU A 48 -7.34 -0.56 -2.46
CA LEU A 48 -7.13 -0.87 -3.89
C LEU A 48 -6.06 0.03 -4.52
N THR A 49 -6.02 1.30 -4.15
CA THR A 49 -5.00 2.25 -4.65
C THR A 49 -3.62 1.82 -4.16
N VAL A 50 -3.51 1.55 -2.85
CA VAL A 50 -2.28 1.07 -2.22
C VAL A 50 -1.81 -0.26 -2.82
N GLN A 51 -2.73 -1.20 -3.07
CA GLN A 51 -2.41 -2.49 -3.71
C GLN A 51 -1.77 -2.29 -5.08
N ALA A 52 -2.35 -1.40 -5.90
CA ALA A 52 -1.85 -1.12 -7.24
C ALA A 52 -0.43 -0.53 -7.20
N GLU A 53 -0.18 0.44 -6.31
CA GLU A 53 1.13 1.07 -6.15
C GLU A 53 2.20 0.08 -5.66
N LEU A 54 1.86 -0.76 -4.67
CA LEU A 54 2.74 -1.82 -4.17
C LEU A 54 3.04 -2.88 -5.22
N ALA A 55 2.02 -3.32 -5.96
CA ALA A 55 2.20 -4.30 -7.02
C ALA A 55 3.14 -3.78 -8.12
N GLU A 56 3.00 -2.51 -8.49
CA GLU A 56 3.90 -1.85 -9.45
C GLU A 56 5.33 -1.72 -8.89
N ALA A 57 5.47 -1.39 -7.61
CA ALA A 57 6.78 -1.32 -6.94
C ALA A 57 7.49 -2.68 -6.90
N VAL A 58 6.77 -3.74 -6.55
CA VAL A 58 7.28 -5.12 -6.54
C VAL A 58 7.69 -5.56 -7.95
N ALA A 59 6.86 -5.24 -8.95
CA ALA A 59 7.17 -5.55 -10.35
C ALA A 59 8.45 -4.83 -10.80
N ARG A 60 8.53 -3.51 -10.59
CA ARG A 60 9.72 -2.71 -10.92
C ARG A 60 10.96 -3.20 -10.21
N LEU A 61 10.87 -3.49 -8.91
CA LEU A 61 11.99 -3.99 -8.14
C LEU A 61 12.51 -5.31 -8.70
N ARG A 62 11.63 -6.22 -9.11
CA ARG A 62 12.01 -7.50 -9.72
C ARG A 62 12.62 -7.34 -11.11
N GLU A 63 12.20 -6.33 -11.88
CA GLU A 63 12.80 -6.02 -13.18
C GLU A 63 14.20 -5.41 -13.05
N VAL A 64 14.41 -4.53 -12.07
CA VAL A 64 15.69 -3.85 -11.84
C VAL A 64 16.68 -4.75 -11.11
N ASP A 65 16.21 -5.50 -10.11
CA ASP A 65 17.02 -6.36 -9.27
C ASP A 65 16.24 -7.65 -8.90
N PRO A 66 16.36 -8.71 -9.72
CA PRO A 66 15.68 -9.98 -9.46
C PRO A 66 16.21 -10.70 -8.20
N ASP A 67 17.39 -10.32 -7.71
CA ASP A 67 18.04 -10.85 -6.51
C ASP A 67 17.92 -9.89 -5.31
N ALA A 68 16.99 -8.91 -5.38
CA ALA A 68 16.73 -7.91 -4.34
C ALA A 68 16.40 -8.49 -2.95
N GLY A 69 16.25 -9.82 -2.81
CA GLY A 69 16.25 -10.53 -1.54
C GLY A 69 15.23 -9.95 -0.55
N ARG A 70 15.74 -9.44 0.60
CA ARG A 70 14.91 -8.93 1.70
C ARG A 70 13.99 -7.76 1.28
N PRO A 71 14.45 -6.69 0.60
CA PRO A 71 13.57 -5.64 0.10
C PRO A 71 12.37 -6.12 -0.72
N ALA A 72 12.57 -7.08 -1.63
CA ALA A 72 11.48 -7.64 -2.43
C ALA A 72 10.53 -8.49 -1.58
N GLU A 73 11.04 -9.20 -0.58
CA GLU A 73 10.25 -9.94 0.39
C GLU A 73 9.41 -9.02 1.27
N GLU A 74 9.97 -7.91 1.76
CA GLU A 74 9.25 -6.92 2.57
C GLU A 74 8.08 -6.28 1.81
N GLN A 75 8.28 -5.91 0.54
CA GLN A 75 7.21 -5.35 -0.29
C GLN A 75 6.14 -6.41 -0.62
N ARG A 76 6.53 -7.66 -0.85
CA ARG A 76 5.59 -8.78 -1.03
C ARG A 76 4.74 -9.01 0.21
N LEU A 77 5.36 -9.10 1.39
CA LEU A 77 4.63 -9.27 2.65
C LEU A 77 3.65 -8.11 2.90
N LEU A 78 4.03 -6.89 2.52
CA LEU A 78 3.14 -5.73 2.63
C LEU A 78 1.98 -5.83 1.64
N LEU A 79 2.22 -6.28 0.41
CA LEU A 79 1.17 -6.54 -0.58
C LEU A 79 0.19 -7.62 -0.10
N ASP A 80 0.69 -8.75 0.40
CA ASP A 80 -0.13 -9.81 1.01
C ASP A 80 -1.01 -9.27 2.16
N ARG A 81 -0.46 -8.38 2.99
CA ARG A 81 -1.21 -7.72 4.08
C ARG A 81 -2.34 -6.85 3.52
N VAL A 82 -2.08 -6.07 2.47
CA VAL A 82 -3.12 -5.26 1.80
C VAL A 82 -4.22 -6.15 1.23
N GLU A 83 -3.86 -7.25 0.57
CA GLU A 83 -4.83 -8.19 -0.01
C GLU A 83 -5.73 -8.83 1.05
N ASN A 84 -5.15 -9.18 2.20
CA ASN A 84 -5.92 -9.65 3.35
C ASN A 84 -6.87 -8.56 3.89
N ALA A 85 -6.40 -7.32 4.08
CA ALA A 85 -7.25 -6.22 4.52
C ALA A 85 -8.40 -5.93 3.54
N ILE A 86 -8.17 -6.07 2.23
CA ILE A 86 -9.22 -5.97 1.20
C ILE A 86 -10.26 -7.07 1.37
N ALA A 87 -9.82 -8.31 1.58
CA ALA A 87 -10.70 -9.46 1.77
C ALA A 87 -11.55 -9.33 3.04
N GLU A 88 -10.96 -8.84 4.14
CA GLU A 88 -11.66 -8.58 5.39
C GLU A 88 -12.67 -7.45 5.25
N ASN A 89 -12.28 -6.33 4.64
CA ASN A 89 -13.20 -5.22 4.36
C ASN A 89 -14.39 -5.67 3.49
N ARG A 90 -14.13 -6.47 2.45
CA ARG A 90 -15.19 -7.06 1.61
C ARG A 90 -16.12 -7.96 2.42
N SER A 91 -15.56 -8.75 3.33
CA SER A 91 -16.34 -9.64 4.20
C SER A 91 -17.19 -8.87 5.20
N ALA A 92 -16.67 -7.78 5.76
CA ALA A 92 -17.42 -6.87 6.63
C ALA A 92 -18.61 -6.25 5.91
N ARG A 93 -18.43 -5.80 4.66
CA ARG A 93 -19.50 -5.24 3.81
C ARG A 93 -20.59 -6.25 3.46
N ALA A 94 -20.24 -7.53 3.36
CA ALA A 94 -21.20 -8.60 3.05
C ALA A 94 -21.97 -9.10 4.28
N ARG A 95 -21.59 -8.70 5.50
CA ARG A 95 -22.26 -9.10 6.73
C ARG A 95 -23.57 -8.30 6.87
N PRO A 96 -24.73 -8.95 7.06
CA PRO A 96 -25.97 -8.22 7.35
C PRO A 96 -25.83 -7.56 8.73
N ALA A 97 -26.22 -6.28 8.81
CA ALA A 97 -26.36 -5.54 10.07
C ALA A 97 -27.51 -6.08 10.93
#